data_AF-A0A8T3RLV0-F1
#
_entry.id   AF-A0A8T3RLV0-F1
#
_cell.length_a   1.000
_cell.length_b   1.000
_cell.length_c   1.000
_cell.angle_alpha   90.00
_cell.angle_beta   90.00
_cell.angle_gamma   90.00
#
_symmetry.space_group_name_H-M   'P 1'
#
loop_
_entity.id
_entity.type
_entity.pdbx_description
1 polymer ?
#
loop_
_entity_poly.entity_id
_entity_poly.type
_entity_poly.pdbx_seq_one_letter_code
_entity_poly.pdbx_strand_id
1 'polypeptide(L)'
;MTLEPKPGLPTDPNDPRAFIDIFMDFSGLFVINNESGWYEGWMISDIRVPRIAPPRPDGTAQFGTITRADFSTIAARGSGNNSVTGNIFTVDGNTPRTGSAGDVFPDPARQPNTVPHPVSMGAFNAQQQSDVHAYWEFNRSTNWIFPHYELPFTGGVPDTFDAGLQYENLRNLQSVIPGSGPVGVVNDKLIYGDNPDDPRDPDRGLVSEEEPRNPAHLEFRNRFIPSGLDQEVLFNAFVRVASFRPDVTDVGQRLFLSYAQEIARVDQNGDGVISFVEADVDGRSDGLPNTRLYLRPSAFNRFAVTREIDDGLLAPRFAPFQRAYVLSGPLTLVRPSVPASV
;
A
#
# COMPACT_ATOMS: atom_id res chain seq x y z
N MET A 1 -8.29 -14.15 12.77
CA MET A 1 -8.11 -14.34 11.32
C MET A 1 -7.98 -15.83 11.05
N THR A 2 -8.93 -16.37 10.29
CA THR A 2 -8.96 -17.76 9.82
C THR A 2 -8.88 -17.71 8.30
N LEU A 3 -8.09 -18.59 7.67
CA LEU A 3 -7.94 -18.69 6.22
C LEU A 3 -8.84 -19.81 5.69
N GLU A 4 -9.84 -19.47 4.89
CA GLU A 4 -10.68 -20.45 4.19
C GLU A 4 -10.26 -20.58 2.72
N PRO A 5 -10.00 -21.79 2.22
CA PRO A 5 -9.72 -22.01 0.81
C PRO A 5 -11.02 -22.09 0.00
N LYS A 6 -11.29 -21.09 -0.83
CA LYS A 6 -12.43 -21.10 -1.76
C LYS A 6 -12.29 -22.25 -2.79
N PRO A 7 -13.27 -23.18 -2.89
CA PRO A 7 -13.16 -24.36 -3.75
C PRO A 7 -12.86 -24.01 -5.21
N GLY A 8 -11.85 -24.66 -5.80
CA GLY A 8 -11.46 -24.45 -7.19
C GLY A 8 -10.57 -23.23 -7.45
N LEU A 9 -10.25 -22.42 -6.43
CA LEU A 9 -9.35 -21.27 -6.55
C LEU A 9 -7.95 -21.58 -5.99
N PRO A 10 -6.89 -20.88 -6.46
CA PRO A 10 -5.55 -21.02 -5.93
C PRO A 10 -5.49 -20.62 -4.45
N THR A 11 -4.76 -21.39 -3.63
CA THR A 11 -4.72 -21.18 -2.16
C THR A 11 -3.30 -21.19 -1.58
N ASP A 12 -2.26 -21.29 -2.41
CA ASP A 12 -0.88 -21.23 -1.95
C ASP A 12 -0.54 -19.80 -1.50
N PRO A 13 -0.28 -19.54 -0.21
CA PRO A 13 0.02 -18.18 0.28
C PRO A 13 1.35 -17.62 -0.25
N ASN A 14 2.12 -18.39 -1.03
CA ASN A 14 3.29 -17.91 -1.75
C ASN A 14 3.02 -17.45 -3.18
N ASP A 15 1.83 -17.72 -3.73
CA ASP A 15 1.40 -17.26 -5.04
C ASP A 15 0.54 -15.98 -4.90
N PRO A 16 0.89 -14.87 -5.57
CA PRO A 16 0.03 -13.68 -5.61
C PRO A 16 -1.35 -13.92 -6.22
N ARG A 17 -1.57 -15.04 -6.93
CA ARG A 17 -2.90 -15.46 -7.43
C ARG A 17 -3.79 -16.09 -6.37
N ALA A 18 -3.26 -16.38 -5.19
CA ALA A 18 -4.03 -17.05 -4.16
C ALA A 18 -5.20 -16.19 -3.69
N PHE A 19 -6.33 -16.86 -3.49
CA PHE A 19 -7.50 -16.33 -2.82
C PHE A 19 -7.41 -16.71 -1.35
N ILE A 20 -7.29 -15.70 -0.51
CA ILE A 20 -7.17 -15.83 0.94
C ILE A 20 -8.32 -15.12 1.59
N ASP A 21 -9.22 -15.90 2.17
CA ASP A 21 -10.33 -15.36 2.94
C ASP A 21 -9.84 -14.89 4.30
N ILE A 22 -10.30 -13.71 4.72
CA ILE A 22 -9.97 -13.08 5.99
C ILE A 22 -11.27 -12.75 6.73
N PHE A 23 -11.48 -13.47 7.84
CA PHE A 23 -12.60 -13.20 8.75
C PHE A 23 -12.13 -12.36 9.94
N MET A 24 -12.87 -11.29 10.20
CA MET A 24 -12.71 -10.46 11.38
C MET A 24 -14.02 -10.38 12.16
N ASP A 25 -13.92 -10.62 13.46
CA ASP A 25 -15.02 -10.50 14.41
C ASP A 25 -14.66 -9.40 15.40
N PHE A 26 -15.46 -8.34 15.41
CA PHE A 26 -15.29 -7.17 16.24
C PHE A 26 -16.40 -7.10 17.26
N SER A 27 -16.05 -7.22 18.55
CA SER A 27 -17.00 -6.98 19.63
C SER A 27 -16.69 -5.69 20.36
N GLY A 28 -17.74 -4.93 20.68
CA GLY A 28 -17.64 -3.72 21.50
C GLY A 28 -17.01 -2.51 20.79
N LEU A 29 -17.12 -2.41 19.46
CA LEU A 29 -16.72 -1.20 18.73
C LEU A 29 -17.56 0.00 19.21
N PHE A 30 -16.90 0.96 19.84
CA PHE A 30 -17.55 2.18 20.30
C PHE A 30 -17.60 3.19 19.15
N VAL A 31 -18.80 3.51 18.67
CA VAL A 31 -19.04 4.64 17.78
C VAL A 31 -19.38 5.89 18.61
N ILE A 32 -19.14 7.08 18.06
CA ILE A 32 -19.61 8.33 18.67
C ILE A 32 -21.15 8.32 18.66
N ASN A 33 -21.77 8.84 19.72
CA ASN A 33 -23.23 8.91 19.82
C ASN A 33 -23.86 9.52 18.56
N ASN A 34 -24.88 8.86 18.00
CA ASN A 34 -25.60 9.25 16.78
C ASN A 34 -24.80 9.19 15.46
N GLU A 35 -23.66 8.49 15.41
CA GLU A 35 -22.91 8.22 14.17
C GLU A 35 -22.84 6.71 13.89
N SER A 36 -23.16 6.29 12.67
CA SER A 36 -22.64 5.03 12.13
C SER A 36 -21.15 5.25 11.77
N GLY A 37 -20.27 4.35 12.20
CA GLY A 37 -18.84 4.45 11.91
C GLY A 37 -18.47 3.67 10.66
N TRP A 38 -17.72 4.29 9.75
CA TRP A 38 -16.96 3.59 8.72
C TRP A 38 -15.61 3.18 9.29
N TYR A 39 -15.22 1.94 9.04
CA TYR A 39 -13.95 1.37 9.46
C TYR A 39 -13.30 0.75 8.23
N GLU A 40 -11.97 0.83 8.17
CA GLU A 40 -11.20 0.28 7.08
C GLU A 40 -10.21 -0.73 7.64
N GLY A 41 -10.21 -1.93 7.06
CA GLY A 41 -9.24 -2.96 7.38
C GLY A 41 -7.95 -2.78 6.57
N TRP A 42 -6.81 -3.04 7.19
CA TRP A 42 -5.51 -3.06 6.52
C TRP A 42 -4.75 -4.36 6.74
N MET A 43 -4.21 -4.92 5.67
CA MET A 43 -3.10 -5.88 5.73
C MET A 43 -1.80 -5.10 5.57
N ILE A 44 -0.86 -5.28 6.48
CA ILE A 44 0.38 -4.51 6.50
C ILE A 44 1.56 -5.45 6.30
N SER A 45 2.38 -5.13 5.30
CA SER A 45 3.70 -5.71 5.07
C SER A 45 4.74 -4.67 5.49
N ASP A 46 5.35 -4.79 6.66
CA ASP A 46 6.46 -3.87 6.98
C ASP A 46 7.62 -4.10 6.01
N ILE A 47 8.19 -3.01 5.49
CA ILE A 47 9.35 -3.08 4.62
C ILE A 47 10.46 -3.87 5.30
N ARG A 48 11.01 -4.83 4.58
CA ARG A 48 12.18 -5.61 5.00
C ARG A 48 13.43 -5.10 4.31
N VAL A 49 14.59 -5.31 4.93
CA VAL A 49 15.89 -5.11 4.30
C VAL A 49 16.00 -6.08 3.12
N PRO A 50 16.00 -5.62 1.86
CA PRO A 50 15.95 -6.50 0.70
C PRO A 50 17.23 -7.30 0.54
N ARG A 51 17.15 -8.36 -0.27
CA ARG A 51 18.36 -9.10 -0.68
C ARG A 51 19.28 -8.20 -1.51
N ILE A 52 20.58 -8.45 -1.41
CA ILE A 52 21.59 -7.74 -2.19
C ILE A 52 21.72 -8.40 -3.56
N ALA A 53 21.73 -7.60 -4.63
CA ALA A 53 22.01 -8.06 -5.99
C ALA A 53 22.99 -7.13 -6.71
N PRO A 54 23.65 -7.59 -7.80
CA PRO A 54 24.38 -6.70 -8.69
C PRO A 54 23.45 -5.61 -9.25
N PRO A 55 23.93 -4.37 -9.43
CA PRO A 55 23.13 -3.33 -10.05
C PRO A 55 22.80 -3.69 -11.51
N ARG A 56 21.74 -3.08 -12.03
CA ARG A 56 21.45 -3.01 -13.46
C ARG A 56 22.58 -2.26 -14.20
N PRO A 57 22.64 -2.34 -15.54
CA PRO A 57 23.66 -1.62 -16.32
C PRO A 57 23.69 -0.10 -16.10
N ASP A 58 22.55 0.50 -15.74
CA ASP A 58 22.41 1.93 -15.42
C ASP A 58 22.83 2.28 -13.97
N GLY A 59 23.31 1.30 -13.19
CA GLY A 59 23.71 1.48 -11.80
C GLY A 59 22.57 1.36 -10.78
N THR A 60 21.31 1.26 -11.24
CA THR A 60 20.16 1.15 -10.34
C THR A 60 20.00 -0.27 -9.77
N ALA A 61 19.30 -0.41 -8.65
CA ALA A 61 18.97 -1.72 -8.10
C ALA A 61 18.01 -2.51 -9.02
N GLN A 62 18.07 -3.84 -8.98
CA GLN A 62 17.08 -4.70 -9.64
C GLN A 62 15.79 -4.75 -8.81
N PHE A 63 14.67 -5.09 -9.46
CA PHE A 63 13.37 -5.26 -8.81
C PHE A 63 13.46 -6.21 -7.60
N GLY A 64 12.92 -5.79 -6.45
CA GLY A 64 12.92 -6.52 -5.19
C GLY A 64 14.27 -6.60 -4.48
N THR A 65 15.27 -5.81 -4.90
CA THR A 65 16.64 -5.87 -4.37
C THR A 65 17.22 -4.51 -4.03
N ILE A 66 18.39 -4.53 -3.40
CA ILE A 66 19.26 -3.37 -3.17
C ILE A 66 20.66 -3.66 -3.68
N THR A 67 21.44 -2.62 -3.97
CA THR A 67 22.86 -2.76 -4.29
C THR A 67 23.69 -2.94 -3.02
N ARG A 68 24.95 -3.35 -3.17
CA ARG A 68 25.89 -3.40 -2.03
C ARG A 68 26.13 -2.02 -1.41
N ALA A 69 26.12 -0.96 -2.20
CA ALA A 69 26.31 0.40 -1.69
C ALA A 69 25.12 0.86 -0.84
N ASP A 70 23.89 0.53 -1.25
CA ASP A 70 22.68 0.78 -0.46
C ASP A 70 22.75 0.04 0.88
N PHE A 71 23.06 -1.25 0.83
CA PHE A 71 23.12 -2.11 2.01
C PHE A 71 24.14 -1.58 3.02
N SER A 72 25.37 -1.25 2.59
CA SER A 72 26.39 -0.68 3.46
C SER A 72 25.92 0.62 4.12
N THR A 73 25.17 1.45 3.39
CA THR A 73 24.69 2.74 3.90
C THR A 73 23.59 2.56 4.95
N ILE A 74 22.61 1.69 4.71
CA ILE A 74 21.53 1.45 5.68
C ILE A 74 21.99 0.62 6.88
N ALA A 75 22.96 -0.29 6.70
CA ALA A 75 23.54 -1.12 7.75
C ALA A 75 24.36 -0.33 8.76
N ALA A 76 24.95 0.80 8.34
CA ALA A 76 25.71 1.70 9.20
C ALA A 76 24.83 2.54 10.15
N ARG A 77 23.49 2.46 10.05
CA ARG A 77 22.57 3.22 10.89
C ARG A 77 22.31 2.52 12.23
N GLY A 78 22.16 3.33 13.27
CA GLY A 78 21.67 2.90 14.58
C GLY A 78 22.48 1.77 15.21
N SER A 79 21.78 0.86 15.88
CA SER A 79 22.36 -0.28 16.59
C SER A 79 22.57 -1.54 15.71
N GLY A 80 22.48 -1.41 14.39
CA GLY A 80 22.75 -2.50 13.45
C GLY A 80 21.54 -3.39 13.09
N ASN A 81 20.30 -2.98 13.38
CA ASN A 81 19.12 -3.77 12.97
C ASN A 81 19.08 -3.98 11.44
N ASN A 82 19.46 -2.95 10.68
CA ASN A 82 19.47 -2.98 9.21
C ASN A 82 20.68 -3.75 8.61
N SER A 83 21.59 -4.29 9.43
CA SER A 83 22.78 -5.02 8.98
C SER A 83 22.53 -6.47 8.55
N VAL A 84 21.28 -6.92 8.60
CA VAL A 84 20.86 -8.28 8.25
C VAL A 84 19.73 -8.22 7.24
N THR A 85 19.91 -8.85 6.08
CA THR A 85 18.85 -8.93 5.06
C THR A 85 17.67 -9.75 5.58
N GLY A 86 16.44 -9.31 5.28
CA GLY A 86 15.21 -9.95 5.73
C GLY A 86 14.69 -9.42 7.09
N ASN A 87 15.51 -8.70 7.87
CA ASN A 87 15.01 -7.96 9.03
C ASN A 87 13.99 -6.90 8.61
N ILE A 88 13.07 -6.54 9.51
CA ILE A 88 12.22 -5.37 9.30
C ILE A 88 13.14 -4.15 9.21
N PHE A 89 13.05 -3.43 8.10
CA PHE A 89 13.80 -2.21 7.89
C PHE A 89 13.32 -1.14 8.87
N THR A 90 14.28 -0.41 9.41
CA THR A 90 14.03 0.69 10.33
C THR A 90 14.73 1.95 9.83
N VAL A 91 14.03 3.08 9.83
CA VAL A 91 14.58 4.34 9.31
C VAL A 91 15.84 4.78 10.08
N ASP A 92 15.87 4.49 11.39
CA ASP A 92 16.95 4.84 12.31
C ASP A 92 18.00 3.74 12.51
N GLY A 93 17.77 2.52 11.99
CA GLY A 93 18.67 1.36 12.15
C GLY A 93 18.66 0.71 13.55
N ASN A 94 17.73 1.10 14.43
CA ASN A 94 17.55 0.51 15.75
C ASN A 94 16.54 -0.65 15.73
N THR A 95 16.31 -1.29 16.88
CA THR A 95 15.27 -2.33 17.01
C THR A 95 13.92 -1.84 16.47
N PRO A 96 13.17 -2.67 15.71
CA PRO A 96 11.87 -2.30 15.18
C PRO A 96 10.88 -1.90 16.28
N ARG A 97 10.24 -0.76 16.07
CA ARG A 97 9.14 -0.20 16.87
C ARG A 97 8.02 0.09 15.90
N THR A 98 6.94 -0.68 16.02
CA THR A 98 5.70 -0.44 15.29
C THR A 98 4.82 0.53 16.07
N GLY A 99 3.82 1.11 15.41
CA GLY A 99 2.77 1.93 16.05
C GLY A 99 2.23 1.31 17.33
N SER A 100 2.14 2.12 18.39
CA SER A 100 1.61 1.71 19.70
C SER A 100 0.81 2.84 20.37
N ALA A 101 -0.05 2.47 21.34
CA ALA A 101 -0.79 3.44 22.14
C ALA A 101 0.10 4.35 23.00
N GLY A 102 1.36 3.93 23.25
CA GLY A 102 2.35 4.65 24.03
C GLY A 102 3.21 5.63 23.22
N ASP A 103 2.99 5.73 21.90
CA ASP A 103 3.78 6.58 21.04
C ASP A 103 3.58 8.07 21.38
N VAL A 104 4.66 8.86 21.27
CA VAL A 104 4.60 10.31 21.52
C VAL A 104 5.27 11.10 20.41
N PHE A 105 4.51 12.05 19.87
CA PHE A 105 4.98 13.00 18.88
C PHE A 105 5.44 14.33 19.52
N PRO A 106 6.54 14.98 19.08
CA PRO A 106 7.52 14.57 18.07
C PRO A 106 8.73 13.80 18.65
N ASP A 107 8.57 13.00 19.72
CA ASP A 107 9.69 12.28 20.35
C ASP A 107 10.18 11.08 19.50
N PRO A 108 11.37 11.14 18.86
CA PRO A 108 11.83 10.09 17.96
C PRO A 108 12.09 8.75 18.66
N ALA A 109 12.43 8.79 19.96
CA ALA A 109 12.68 7.57 20.74
C ALA A 109 11.38 6.82 21.07
N ARG A 110 10.25 7.53 21.05
CA ARG A 110 8.91 6.98 21.32
C ARG A 110 8.00 7.07 20.10
N GLN A 111 8.59 7.02 18.91
CA GLN A 111 7.87 6.91 17.66
C GLN A 111 8.15 5.59 16.97
N PRO A 112 7.22 5.14 16.10
CA PRO A 112 7.47 4.07 15.18
C PRO A 112 8.67 4.40 14.29
N ASN A 113 9.50 3.40 14.03
CA ASN A 113 10.66 3.53 13.15
C ASN A 113 10.60 2.56 11.97
N THR A 114 9.52 1.77 11.83
CA THR A 114 9.28 0.94 10.65
C THR A 114 8.59 1.74 9.56
N VAL A 115 8.67 1.25 8.32
CA VAL A 115 7.89 1.79 7.20
C VAL A 115 6.77 0.80 6.90
N PRO A 116 5.51 1.10 7.29
CA PRO A 116 4.38 0.25 6.97
C PRO A 116 4.06 0.36 5.47
N HIS A 117 3.73 -0.78 4.85
CA HIS A 117 3.21 -0.84 3.48
C HIS A 117 1.84 -1.55 3.52
N PRO A 118 0.75 -0.78 3.63
CA PRO A 118 -0.58 -1.28 3.97
C PRO A 118 -1.51 -1.36 2.76
N VAL A 119 -2.04 -2.56 2.50
CA VAL A 119 -3.08 -2.80 1.50
C VAL A 119 -4.45 -2.75 2.19
N SER A 120 -5.39 -2.04 1.58
CA SER A 120 -6.78 -2.00 2.01
C SER A 120 -7.38 -3.40 1.90
N MET A 121 -7.98 -3.89 2.98
CA MET A 121 -8.86 -5.06 2.93
C MET A 121 -10.28 -4.65 2.54
N GLY A 122 -10.65 -3.39 2.78
CA GLY A 122 -11.95 -2.82 2.47
C GLY A 122 -12.63 -2.18 3.69
N ALA A 123 -13.67 -1.39 3.36
CA ALA A 123 -14.42 -0.59 4.33
C ALA A 123 -15.67 -1.33 4.82
N PHE A 124 -15.89 -1.36 6.12
CA PHE A 124 -17.08 -1.92 6.74
C PHE A 124 -17.76 -0.90 7.66
N ASN A 125 -19.07 -1.05 7.83
CA ASN A 125 -19.86 -0.23 8.72
C ASN A 125 -20.24 -1.01 9.98
N ALA A 126 -20.24 -0.33 11.12
CA ALA A 126 -20.78 -0.88 12.37
C ALA A 126 -21.97 -0.04 12.86
N GLN A 127 -23.04 -0.71 13.28
CA GLN A 127 -24.09 -0.07 14.08
C GLN A 127 -23.56 0.24 15.48
N GLN A 128 -24.13 1.27 16.11
CA GLN A 128 -23.73 1.66 17.46
C GLN A 128 -23.84 0.49 18.44
N GLN A 129 -22.72 0.17 19.11
CA GLN A 129 -22.62 -0.88 20.14
C GLN A 129 -22.96 -2.30 19.65
N SER A 130 -22.93 -2.55 18.34
CA SER A 130 -23.14 -3.88 17.78
C SER A 130 -21.82 -4.60 17.53
N ASP A 131 -21.86 -5.93 17.62
CA ASP A 131 -20.78 -6.77 17.11
C ASP A 131 -20.81 -6.74 15.57
N VAL A 132 -19.63 -6.78 14.94
CA VAL A 132 -19.49 -6.81 13.49
C VAL A 132 -18.67 -8.00 13.06
N HIS A 133 -19.23 -8.77 12.13
CA HIS A 133 -18.55 -9.84 11.42
C HIS A 133 -18.27 -9.37 9.99
N ALA A 134 -16.99 -9.14 9.69
CA ALA A 134 -16.54 -8.72 8.36
C ALA A 134 -15.75 -9.84 7.68
N TYR A 135 -16.04 -10.04 6.40
CA TYR A 135 -15.39 -10.99 5.52
C TYR A 135 -14.71 -10.25 4.40
N TRP A 136 -13.47 -10.63 4.11
CA TRP A 136 -12.67 -10.04 3.03
C TRP A 136 -11.99 -11.13 2.22
N GLU A 137 -11.84 -10.90 0.92
CA GLU A 137 -11.05 -11.77 0.04
C GLU A 137 -9.75 -11.05 -0.33
N PHE A 138 -8.62 -11.60 0.10
CA PHE A 138 -7.32 -11.15 -0.36
C PHE A 138 -6.92 -11.93 -1.61
N ASN A 139 -6.80 -11.25 -2.74
CA ASN A 139 -6.42 -11.81 -4.03
C ASN A 139 -5.71 -10.73 -4.88
N ARG A 140 -5.31 -11.05 -6.12
CA ARG A 140 -4.64 -10.09 -7.01
C ARG A 140 -5.41 -8.78 -7.24
N SER A 141 -6.74 -8.81 -7.24
CA SER A 141 -7.62 -7.66 -7.47
C SER A 141 -7.77 -6.77 -6.23
N THR A 142 -7.61 -7.33 -5.02
CA THR A 142 -7.59 -6.56 -3.77
C THR A 142 -6.19 -6.23 -3.28
N ASN A 143 -5.16 -6.79 -3.91
CA ASN A 143 -3.74 -6.53 -3.63
C ASN A 143 -3.20 -5.26 -4.31
N TRP A 144 -4.06 -4.24 -4.36
CA TRP A 144 -3.81 -2.93 -4.95
C TRP A 144 -3.76 -1.90 -3.82
N ILE A 145 -2.78 -1.02 -3.85
CA ILE A 145 -2.49 -0.06 -2.79
C ILE A 145 -2.66 1.37 -3.28
N PHE A 146 -3.19 2.22 -2.41
CA PHE A 146 -3.38 3.62 -2.74
C PHE A 146 -2.00 4.28 -2.94
N PRO A 147 -1.89 5.33 -3.76
CA PRO A 147 -0.60 5.95 -4.01
C PRO A 147 -0.04 6.63 -2.75
N HIS A 148 1.08 6.15 -2.22
CA HIS A 148 1.68 6.71 -0.98
C HIS A 148 2.10 8.17 -1.10
N TYR A 149 2.31 8.68 -2.33
CA TYR A 149 2.57 10.10 -2.53
C TYR A 149 1.37 10.97 -2.12
N GLU A 150 0.18 10.38 -1.95
CA GLU A 150 -0.99 11.11 -1.50
C GLU A 150 -1.03 11.34 0.01
N LEU A 151 -0.23 10.59 0.79
CA LEU A 151 -0.21 10.67 2.25
C LEU A 151 0.07 12.08 2.82
N PRO A 152 1.01 12.89 2.29
CA PRO A 152 1.20 14.25 2.79
C PRO A 152 -0.03 15.15 2.64
N PHE A 153 -0.97 14.81 1.75
CA PHE A 153 -2.20 15.57 1.54
C PHE A 153 -3.34 15.13 2.47
N THR A 154 -3.17 14.07 3.27
CA THR A 154 -4.22 13.54 4.18
C THR A 154 -4.23 14.19 5.56
N GLY A 155 -3.24 15.07 5.84
CA GLY A 155 -3.15 15.85 7.06
C GLY A 155 -1.94 15.53 7.94
N GLY A 156 -1.69 16.45 8.87
CA GLY A 156 -0.72 16.57 10.00
C GLY A 156 0.67 15.93 10.02
N VAL A 157 1.33 15.79 8.89
CA VAL A 157 2.79 15.99 8.93
C VAL A 157 3.06 17.42 9.48
N PRO A 158 3.95 17.62 10.47
CA PRO A 158 4.24 18.97 11.01
C PRO A 158 4.58 19.97 9.92
N ASP A 159 4.25 21.23 10.14
CA ASP A 159 4.53 22.37 9.25
C ASP A 159 3.84 22.31 7.86
N THR A 160 3.19 21.21 7.49
CA THR A 160 2.46 21.08 6.21
C THR A 160 1.16 21.87 6.18
N PHE A 161 0.58 22.16 7.34
CA PHE A 161 -0.62 23.00 7.48
C PHE A 161 -0.28 24.47 7.16
N ASP A 162 0.77 24.98 7.80
CA ASP A 162 1.25 26.36 7.61
C ASP A 162 1.86 26.59 6.22
N ALA A 163 2.40 25.53 5.60
CA ALA A 163 2.89 25.56 4.22
C ALA A 163 1.79 25.44 3.15
N GLY A 164 0.50 25.40 3.53
CA GLY A 164 -0.62 25.33 2.58
C GLY A 164 -0.76 24.00 1.83
N LEU A 165 0.03 23.00 2.20
CA LEU A 165 0.10 21.71 1.51
C LEU A 165 -1.17 20.87 1.73
N GLN A 166 -1.93 21.14 2.79
CA GLN A 166 -3.12 20.36 3.15
C GLN A 166 -4.43 20.85 2.53
N TYR A 167 -4.59 22.12 2.13
CA TYR A 167 -5.90 22.64 1.69
C TYR A 167 -5.86 23.61 0.51
N GLU A 168 -4.85 24.47 0.38
CA GLU A 168 -4.70 25.32 -0.81
C GLU A 168 -4.22 24.49 -2.02
N ASN A 169 -3.33 23.53 -1.78
CA ASN A 169 -2.93 22.57 -2.82
C ASN A 169 -4.02 21.52 -3.09
N LEU A 170 -4.88 21.13 -2.14
CA LEU A 170 -6.03 20.24 -2.39
C LEU A 170 -7.13 20.91 -3.23
N ARG A 171 -7.29 22.24 -3.20
CA ARG A 171 -8.19 22.93 -4.15
C ARG A 171 -7.73 22.78 -5.61
N ASN A 172 -6.42 22.61 -5.84
CA ASN A 172 -5.84 22.32 -7.16
C ASN A 172 -5.57 20.82 -7.39
N LEU A 173 -5.44 20.02 -6.32
CA LEU A 173 -5.31 18.57 -6.26
C LEU A 173 -6.58 17.97 -5.64
N GLN A 174 -7.74 18.23 -6.26
CA GLN A 174 -8.95 17.45 -5.97
C GLN A 174 -8.57 15.97 -6.04
N SER A 175 -8.59 15.30 -4.89
CA SER A 175 -8.30 13.87 -4.70
C SER A 175 -9.13 13.05 -5.68
N VAL A 176 -8.65 12.78 -6.91
CA VAL A 176 -9.29 11.78 -7.77
C VAL A 176 -8.52 11.33 -9.02
N ILE A 177 -7.40 11.93 -9.41
CA ILE A 177 -6.77 11.54 -10.70
C ILE A 177 -5.71 10.46 -10.45
N PRO A 178 -5.94 9.21 -10.90
CA PRO A 178 -4.86 8.25 -11.13
C PRO A 178 -3.79 8.91 -12.00
N GLY A 179 -2.54 8.73 -11.60
CA GLY A 179 -1.41 9.28 -12.33
C GLY A 179 -0.10 8.91 -11.68
N SER A 180 1.00 9.26 -12.33
CA SER A 180 2.37 8.97 -11.89
C SER A 180 2.89 9.97 -10.83
N GLY A 181 1.98 10.63 -10.12
CA GLY A 181 2.28 11.62 -9.08
C GLY A 181 2.75 12.99 -9.61
N PRO A 182 3.11 13.92 -8.72
CA PRO A 182 3.34 15.34 -9.06
C PRO A 182 4.49 15.62 -10.04
N VAL A 183 5.37 14.64 -10.28
CA VAL A 183 6.53 14.76 -11.17
C VAL A 183 6.44 13.86 -12.40
N GLY A 184 5.31 13.16 -12.56
CA GLY A 184 5.01 12.28 -13.69
C GLY A 184 4.11 12.94 -14.74
N VAL A 185 3.32 12.12 -15.41
CA VAL A 185 2.29 12.52 -16.37
C VAL A 185 1.18 13.27 -15.63
N VAL A 186 0.72 14.37 -16.24
CA VAL A 186 -0.43 15.13 -15.75
C VAL A 186 -1.67 14.65 -16.50
N ASN A 187 -2.55 13.95 -15.79
CA ASN A 187 -3.79 13.40 -16.32
C ASN A 187 -4.95 14.41 -16.34
N ASP A 188 -5.88 14.25 -17.28
CA ASP A 188 -7.14 15.00 -17.31
C ASP A 188 -8.11 14.45 -16.24
N LYS A 189 -8.57 15.34 -15.35
CA LYS A 189 -9.46 14.96 -14.23
C LYS A 189 -10.83 14.48 -14.69
N LEU A 190 -11.32 14.94 -15.84
CA LEU A 190 -12.62 14.51 -16.38
C LEU A 190 -12.55 13.10 -16.98
N ILE A 191 -11.37 12.69 -17.43
CA ILE A 191 -11.15 11.38 -18.05
C ILE A 191 -10.75 10.35 -16.99
N TYR A 192 -9.82 10.71 -16.12
CA TYR A 192 -9.21 9.78 -15.17
C TYR A 192 -9.78 9.89 -13.75
N GLY A 193 -10.55 10.94 -13.44
CA GLY A 193 -11.22 11.08 -12.13
C GLY A 193 -12.30 10.05 -11.85
N ASP A 194 -12.73 9.95 -10.59
CA ASP A 194 -13.97 9.24 -10.23
C ASP A 194 -15.15 9.92 -10.93
N ASN A 195 -15.93 9.11 -11.63
CA ASN A 195 -17.22 9.53 -12.13
C ASN A 195 -18.29 9.09 -11.11
N PRO A 196 -19.03 10.00 -10.46
CA PRO A 196 -20.08 9.62 -9.51
C PRO A 196 -21.22 8.83 -10.16
N ASP A 197 -21.44 8.97 -11.48
CA ASP A 197 -22.45 8.22 -12.23
C ASP A 197 -21.93 6.88 -12.79
N ASP A 198 -20.61 6.64 -12.70
CA ASP A 198 -19.93 5.41 -13.12
C ASP A 198 -18.77 5.14 -12.15
N PRO A 199 -19.08 4.72 -10.90
CA PRO A 199 -18.06 4.50 -9.89
C PRO A 199 -17.10 3.40 -10.34
N ARG A 200 -15.81 3.57 -10.01
CA ARG A 200 -14.80 2.54 -10.27
C ARG A 200 -15.21 1.24 -9.60
N ASP A 201 -15.12 0.16 -10.34
CA ASP A 201 -15.48 -1.17 -9.86
C ASP A 201 -14.34 -2.13 -10.21
N PRO A 202 -13.50 -2.52 -9.22
CA PRO A 202 -12.37 -3.41 -9.43
C PRO A 202 -12.80 -4.82 -9.87
N ASP A 203 -14.07 -5.19 -9.65
CA ASP A 203 -14.61 -6.49 -10.07
C ASP A 203 -15.02 -6.51 -11.55
N ARG A 204 -15.03 -5.37 -12.26
CA ARG A 204 -15.24 -5.34 -13.73
C ARG A 204 -14.19 -6.12 -14.50
N GLY A 205 -12.99 -6.27 -13.95
CA GLY A 205 -11.97 -7.15 -14.50
C GLY A 205 -12.45 -8.61 -14.57
N LEU A 206 -13.19 -9.07 -13.56
CA LEU A 206 -13.77 -10.42 -13.52
C LEU A 206 -14.97 -10.56 -14.49
N VAL A 207 -15.80 -9.51 -14.62
CA VAL A 207 -16.90 -9.48 -15.61
C VAL A 207 -16.36 -9.54 -17.05
N SER A 208 -15.18 -8.97 -17.29
CA SER A 208 -14.52 -9.04 -18.60
C SER A 208 -14.00 -10.44 -18.98
N GLU A 209 -13.75 -11.32 -18.00
CA GLU A 209 -13.42 -12.73 -18.26
C GLU A 209 -14.65 -13.49 -18.80
N GLU A 210 -15.86 -13.06 -18.44
CA GLU A 210 -17.14 -13.60 -18.95
C GLU A 210 -17.62 -12.92 -20.25
N GLU A 211 -17.31 -11.63 -20.45
CA GLU A 211 -17.61 -10.86 -21.68
C GLU A 211 -16.35 -10.22 -22.32
N PRO A 212 -15.45 -11.02 -22.93
CA PRO A 212 -14.12 -10.59 -23.40
C PRO A 212 -14.10 -9.61 -24.59
N ARG A 213 -15.25 -9.03 -24.97
CA ARG A 213 -15.43 -8.21 -26.18
C ARG A 213 -15.77 -6.75 -25.93
N ASN A 214 -15.82 -6.29 -24.68
CA ASN A 214 -15.96 -4.85 -24.40
C ASN A 214 -14.76 -4.30 -23.59
N PRO A 215 -13.70 -3.82 -24.26
CA PRO A 215 -12.57 -3.16 -23.60
C PRO A 215 -12.98 -1.94 -22.77
N ALA A 216 -14.14 -1.33 -23.04
CA ALA A 216 -14.67 -0.22 -22.25
C ALA A 216 -15.12 -0.62 -20.83
N HIS A 217 -15.20 -1.93 -20.53
CA HIS A 217 -15.47 -2.43 -19.18
C HIS A 217 -14.20 -2.58 -18.34
N LEU A 218 -13.01 -2.64 -18.97
CA LEU A 218 -11.76 -2.76 -18.25
C LEU A 218 -11.42 -1.42 -17.61
N GLU A 219 -11.40 -1.37 -16.28
CA GLU A 219 -11.09 -0.14 -15.56
C GLU A 219 -9.66 0.31 -15.91
N PHE A 220 -9.57 1.49 -16.52
CA PHE A 220 -8.32 2.13 -16.94
C PHE A 220 -7.91 3.25 -15.98
N ARG A 221 -8.79 3.63 -15.05
CA ARG A 221 -8.62 4.74 -14.11
C ARG A 221 -8.25 4.23 -12.71
N ASN A 222 -7.46 3.17 -12.62
CA ASN A 222 -7.07 2.59 -11.34
C ASN A 222 -6.28 3.61 -10.51
N ARG A 223 -6.92 4.15 -9.47
CA ARG A 223 -6.25 5.02 -8.49
C ARG A 223 -5.15 4.28 -7.75
N PHE A 224 -5.34 2.98 -7.54
CA PHE A 224 -4.41 2.13 -6.82
C PHE A 224 -3.34 1.59 -7.78
N ILE A 225 -2.24 1.08 -7.23
CA ILE A 225 -1.22 0.34 -7.97
C ILE A 225 -0.95 -1.02 -7.35
N PRO A 226 -0.40 -2.00 -8.08
CA PRO A 226 -0.05 -3.29 -7.51
C PRO A 226 0.93 -3.16 -6.34
N SER A 227 0.70 -3.90 -5.25
CA SER A 227 1.47 -3.74 -3.99
C SER A 227 2.98 -4.01 -4.12
N GLY A 228 3.39 -4.93 -4.99
CA GLY A 228 4.80 -5.15 -5.29
C GLY A 228 5.44 -3.99 -6.07
N LEU A 229 4.66 -3.29 -6.91
CA LEU A 229 5.12 -2.07 -7.59
C LEU A 229 5.30 -0.92 -6.60
N ASP A 230 4.35 -0.72 -5.69
CA ASP A 230 4.49 0.29 -4.63
C ASP A 230 5.65 -0.03 -3.67
N GLN A 231 5.89 -1.30 -3.37
CA GLN A 231 7.06 -1.69 -2.59
C GLN A 231 8.38 -1.25 -3.25
N GLU A 232 8.48 -1.23 -4.58
CA GLU A 232 9.64 -0.65 -5.27
C GLU A 232 9.74 0.86 -5.05
N VAL A 233 8.60 1.56 -5.02
CA VAL A 233 8.53 2.99 -4.71
C VAL A 233 9.10 3.26 -3.32
N LEU A 234 8.68 2.48 -2.34
CA LEU A 234 9.16 2.62 -0.97
C LEU A 234 10.62 2.18 -0.82
N PHE A 235 11.08 1.15 -1.54
CA PHE A 235 12.49 0.78 -1.56
C PHE A 235 13.36 1.91 -2.10
N ASN A 236 12.98 2.52 -3.23
CA ASN A 236 13.67 3.68 -3.79
C ASN A 236 13.70 4.85 -2.80
N ALA A 237 12.57 5.16 -2.15
CA ALA A 237 12.49 6.27 -1.21
C ALA A 237 13.32 6.07 0.06
N PHE A 238 13.24 4.90 0.70
CA PHE A 238 13.79 4.69 2.04
C PHE A 238 15.07 3.84 2.10
N VAL A 239 15.26 2.90 1.17
CA VAL A 239 16.25 1.82 1.31
C VAL A 239 17.38 1.94 0.29
N ARG A 240 17.08 2.29 -0.96
CA ARG A 240 18.03 2.44 -2.09
C ARG A 240 18.69 3.82 -2.09
N VAL A 241 19.26 4.16 -0.94
CA VAL A 241 19.79 5.50 -0.64
C VAL A 241 21.05 5.86 -1.45
N ALA A 242 21.72 4.87 -2.04
CA ALA A 242 22.90 5.08 -2.88
C ALA A 242 22.61 4.84 -4.37
N SER A 243 21.74 3.90 -4.72
CA SER A 243 21.45 3.53 -6.11
C SER A 243 20.28 4.28 -6.74
N PHE A 244 19.42 4.91 -5.93
CA PHE A 244 18.30 5.70 -6.42
C PHE A 244 18.45 7.16 -5.97
N ARG A 245 18.64 8.06 -6.94
CA ARG A 245 18.75 9.52 -6.75
C ARG A 245 19.55 9.90 -5.49
N PRO A 246 20.83 9.50 -5.37
CA PRO A 246 21.64 9.80 -4.18
C PRO A 246 21.86 11.32 -3.98
N ASP A 247 21.57 12.12 -5.01
CA ASP A 247 21.54 13.58 -4.98
C ASP A 247 20.34 14.18 -4.23
N VAL A 248 19.28 13.39 -3.97
CA VAL A 248 18.05 13.85 -3.31
C VAL A 248 17.97 13.29 -1.89
N THR A 249 17.99 14.18 -0.90
CA THR A 249 17.93 13.83 0.53
C THR A 249 16.54 13.95 1.14
N ASP A 250 15.65 14.76 0.57
CA ASP A 250 14.26 14.90 1.01
C ASP A 250 13.45 13.65 0.67
N VAL A 251 12.86 13.00 1.68
CA VAL A 251 12.14 11.73 1.50
C VAL A 251 10.86 11.92 0.69
N GLY A 252 10.17 13.06 0.84
CA GLY A 252 8.96 13.37 0.06
C GLY A 252 9.27 13.47 -1.43
N GLN A 253 10.32 14.21 -1.79
CA GLN A 253 10.79 14.32 -3.16
C GLN A 253 11.26 12.97 -3.72
N ARG A 254 11.94 12.14 -2.90
CA ARG A 254 12.31 10.78 -3.30
C ARG A 254 11.09 9.91 -3.59
N LEU A 255 10.02 10.00 -2.77
CA LEU A 255 8.76 9.30 -3.01
C LEU A 255 8.14 9.72 -4.34
N PHE A 256 8.04 11.02 -4.63
CA PHE A 256 7.46 11.50 -5.89
C PHE A 256 8.27 11.04 -7.11
N LEU A 257 9.59 11.22 -7.08
CA LEU A 257 10.48 10.79 -8.15
C LEU A 257 10.42 9.29 -8.37
N SER A 258 10.36 8.52 -7.28
CA SER A 258 10.28 7.09 -7.38
C SER A 258 8.96 6.62 -7.94
N TYR A 259 7.85 7.21 -7.49
CA TYR A 259 6.54 6.83 -7.99
C TYR A 259 6.49 7.03 -9.50
N ALA A 260 6.87 8.22 -9.99
CA ALA A 260 6.93 8.48 -11.42
C ALA A 260 7.82 7.49 -12.20
N GLN A 261 9.00 7.18 -11.68
CA GLN A 261 9.91 6.22 -12.33
C GLN A 261 9.33 4.81 -12.39
N GLU A 262 8.79 4.30 -11.28
CA GLU A 262 8.32 2.92 -11.22
C GLU A 262 7.00 2.74 -12.00
N ILE A 263 6.09 3.73 -12.00
CA ILE A 263 4.91 3.71 -12.87
C ILE A 263 5.32 3.66 -14.35
N ALA A 264 6.23 4.52 -14.78
CA ALA A 264 6.67 4.58 -16.18
C ALA A 264 7.33 3.27 -16.69
N ARG A 265 7.75 2.36 -15.80
CA ARG A 265 8.25 1.03 -16.20
C ARG A 265 7.13 0.07 -16.57
N VAL A 266 5.96 0.23 -15.97
CA VAL A 266 4.82 -0.68 -16.12
C VAL A 266 3.78 -0.13 -17.08
N ASP A 267 3.58 1.19 -17.07
CA ASP A 267 2.73 1.95 -17.97
C ASP A 267 3.18 1.77 -19.43
N GLN A 268 2.38 1.04 -20.21
CA GLN A 268 2.71 0.64 -21.58
C GLN A 268 2.19 1.64 -22.60
N ASN A 269 1.15 2.40 -22.23
CA ASN A 269 0.51 3.36 -23.12
C ASN A 269 1.01 4.82 -22.87
N GLY A 270 1.77 5.03 -21.79
CA GLY A 270 2.38 6.30 -21.41
C GLY A 270 1.40 7.31 -20.84
N ASP A 271 0.22 6.86 -20.37
CA ASP A 271 -0.81 7.74 -19.82
C ASP A 271 -0.59 8.08 -18.34
N GLY A 272 0.37 7.45 -17.66
CA GLY A 272 0.70 7.67 -16.26
C GLY A 272 -0.16 6.87 -15.28
N VAL A 273 -1.06 6.02 -15.76
CA VAL A 273 -1.96 5.17 -14.96
C VAL A 273 -1.61 3.71 -15.20
N ILE A 274 -1.86 2.86 -14.20
CA ILE A 274 -1.67 1.42 -14.34
C ILE A 274 -3.04 0.75 -14.41
N SER A 275 -3.48 0.40 -15.61
CA SER A 275 -4.71 -0.34 -15.82
C SER A 275 -4.60 -1.81 -15.33
N PHE A 276 -5.73 -2.48 -15.15
CA PHE A 276 -5.75 -3.93 -14.89
C PHE A 276 -5.08 -4.73 -16.01
N VAL A 277 -5.15 -4.24 -17.25
CA VAL A 277 -4.53 -4.90 -18.41
C VAL A 277 -3.01 -4.83 -18.33
N GLU A 278 -2.46 -3.67 -18.01
CA GLU A 278 -1.00 -3.49 -17.90
C GLU A 278 -0.42 -4.24 -16.71
N ALA A 279 -1.20 -4.32 -15.63
CA ALA A 279 -0.85 -5.02 -14.41
C ALA A 279 -1.37 -6.47 -14.35
N ASP A 280 -1.90 -7.05 -15.43
CA ASP A 280 -2.40 -8.43 -15.43
C ASP A 280 -1.31 -9.35 -14.86
N VAL A 281 -1.63 -10.09 -13.80
CA VAL A 281 -0.66 -10.93 -13.06
C VAL A 281 -0.03 -12.03 -13.92
N ASP A 282 -0.75 -12.46 -14.97
CA ASP A 282 -0.30 -13.44 -15.95
C ASP A 282 0.44 -12.80 -17.14
N GLY A 283 0.39 -11.47 -17.22
CA GLY A 283 1.06 -10.65 -18.21
C GLY A 283 2.53 -10.36 -17.94
N ARG A 284 3.07 -9.41 -18.71
CA ARG A 284 4.47 -8.94 -18.63
C ARG A 284 4.53 -7.43 -18.82
N SER A 285 5.49 -6.82 -18.15
CA SER A 285 5.85 -5.39 -18.24
C SER A 285 7.34 -5.24 -17.96
N ASP A 286 7.99 -4.20 -18.46
CA ASP A 286 9.45 -3.97 -18.31
C ASP A 286 10.30 -5.23 -18.62
N GLY A 287 9.85 -6.04 -19.61
CA GLY A 287 10.50 -7.31 -20.00
C GLY A 287 10.35 -8.48 -18.99
N LEU A 288 9.69 -8.29 -17.85
CA LEU A 288 9.58 -9.25 -16.75
C LEU A 288 8.13 -9.72 -16.51
N PRO A 289 7.91 -10.90 -15.90
CA PRO A 289 6.58 -11.35 -15.50
C PRO A 289 5.92 -10.42 -14.47
N ASN A 290 4.63 -10.12 -14.65
CA ASN A 290 3.87 -9.22 -13.76
C ASN A 290 3.59 -9.81 -12.38
N THR A 291 3.83 -11.10 -12.17
CA THR A 291 3.80 -11.72 -10.83
C THR A 291 4.62 -10.96 -9.79
N ARG A 292 5.69 -10.29 -10.20
CA ARG A 292 6.52 -9.44 -9.32
C ARG A 292 5.81 -8.18 -8.82
N LEU A 293 4.80 -7.69 -9.55
CA LEU A 293 4.08 -6.46 -9.23
C LEU A 293 3.15 -6.65 -8.02
N TYR A 294 2.97 -7.88 -7.54
CA TYR A 294 2.07 -8.18 -6.43
C TYR A 294 2.83 -8.84 -5.29
N LEU A 295 2.58 -8.38 -4.06
CA LEU A 295 3.04 -9.09 -2.88
C LEU A 295 2.27 -10.40 -2.73
N ARG A 296 3.01 -11.50 -2.51
CA ARG A 296 2.39 -12.75 -2.08
C ARG A 296 1.70 -12.57 -0.71
N PRO A 297 0.60 -13.26 -0.42
CA PRO A 297 -0.10 -13.11 0.86
C PRO A 297 0.76 -13.39 2.10
N SER A 298 1.73 -14.30 1.99
CA SER A 298 2.70 -14.58 3.06
C SER A 298 3.69 -13.44 3.36
N ALA A 299 3.69 -12.36 2.59
CA ALA A 299 4.50 -11.18 2.86
C ALA A 299 3.93 -10.31 4.00
N PHE A 300 2.61 -10.31 4.18
CA PHE A 300 1.94 -9.50 5.20
C PHE A 300 2.16 -10.09 6.59
N ASN A 301 2.56 -9.23 7.53
CA ASN A 301 2.98 -9.61 8.88
C ASN A 301 2.16 -8.94 9.99
N ARG A 302 1.34 -7.95 9.64
CA ARG A 302 0.47 -7.24 10.58
C ARG A 302 -0.88 -6.95 9.95
N PHE A 303 -1.84 -6.66 10.81
CA PHE A 303 -3.13 -6.10 10.42
C PHE A 303 -3.41 -4.86 11.25
N ALA A 304 -4.27 -3.99 10.73
CA ALA A 304 -4.82 -2.89 11.46
C ALA A 304 -6.28 -2.66 11.05
N VAL A 305 -7.02 -2.01 11.94
CA VAL A 305 -8.33 -1.43 11.64
C VAL A 305 -8.26 0.02 12.01
N THR A 306 -8.61 0.87 11.06
CA THR A 306 -8.72 2.31 11.28
C THR A 306 -10.18 2.72 11.22
N ARG A 307 -10.58 3.69 12.03
CA ARG A 307 -11.83 4.40 11.83
C ARG A 307 -11.62 5.42 10.72
N GLU A 308 -12.47 5.37 9.70
CA GLU A 308 -12.53 6.41 8.68
C GLU A 308 -13.41 7.56 9.19
N ILE A 309 -12.88 8.79 9.11
CA ILE A 309 -13.71 9.99 9.18
C ILE A 309 -13.97 10.32 7.72
N ASP A 310 -15.21 10.14 7.29
CA ASP A 310 -15.65 10.38 5.91
C ASP A 310 -15.43 11.86 5.54
N ASP A 311 -14.25 12.17 5.00
CA ASP A 311 -13.88 13.50 4.51
C ASP A 311 -13.57 13.50 3.00
N GLY A 312 -13.91 12.40 2.31
CA GLY A 312 -13.73 12.25 0.87
C GLY A 312 -12.30 11.95 0.43
N LEU A 313 -11.37 11.67 1.35
CA LEU A 313 -9.98 11.30 1.06
C LEU A 313 -9.71 9.82 1.40
N LEU A 314 -9.52 8.98 0.37
CA LEU A 314 -9.28 7.53 0.51
C LEU A 314 -7.90 7.14 1.08
N ALA A 315 -7.02 8.11 1.33
CA ALA A 315 -5.66 7.80 1.75
C ALA A 315 -5.59 7.64 3.28
N PRO A 316 -5.11 6.48 3.78
CA PRO A 316 -5.09 6.18 5.20
C PRO A 316 -4.20 7.10 6.01
N ARG A 317 -4.66 7.39 7.22
CA ARG A 317 -3.97 8.23 8.20
C ARG A 317 -3.18 7.35 9.16
N PHE A 318 -1.92 7.07 8.82
CA PHE A 318 -1.03 6.24 9.65
C PHE A 318 -0.09 7.04 10.56
N ALA A 319 -0.30 8.35 10.68
CA ALA A 319 0.59 9.22 11.41
C ALA A 319 0.08 9.53 12.85
N PRO A 320 0.98 9.71 13.83
CA PRO A 320 0.68 9.68 15.27
C PRO A 320 -0.20 10.81 15.82
N PHE A 321 -0.57 11.81 15.02
CA PHE A 321 -1.42 12.94 15.44
C PHE A 321 -2.90 12.76 15.07
N GLN A 322 -3.27 11.71 14.32
CA GLN A 322 -4.65 11.41 13.91
C GLN A 322 -5.01 9.97 14.30
N ARG A 323 -5.11 9.69 15.61
CA ARG A 323 -5.44 8.36 16.16
C ARG A 323 -6.75 7.80 15.58
N ALA A 324 -6.66 7.10 14.46
CA ALA A 324 -7.73 6.35 13.83
C ALA A 324 -7.61 4.85 14.10
N TYR A 325 -6.47 4.35 14.57
CA TYR A 325 -6.30 2.92 14.89
C TYR A 325 -7.24 2.48 16.01
N VAL A 326 -8.14 1.57 15.68
CA VAL A 326 -9.07 0.92 16.59
C VAL A 326 -8.49 -0.40 17.08
N LEU A 327 -7.76 -1.10 16.21
CA LEU A 327 -7.09 -2.36 16.50
C LEU A 327 -5.84 -2.50 15.62
N SER A 328 -4.77 -3.07 16.15
CA SER A 328 -3.64 -3.53 15.35
C SER A 328 -2.91 -4.68 16.04
N GLY A 329 -2.23 -5.50 15.27
CA GLY A 329 -1.50 -6.64 15.82
C GLY A 329 -0.72 -7.44 14.79
N PRO A 330 0.06 -8.43 15.24
CA PRO A 330 0.75 -9.36 14.37
C PRO A 330 -0.25 -10.32 13.70
N LEU A 331 0.05 -10.69 12.46
CA LEU A 331 -0.62 -11.80 11.78
C LEU A 331 0.09 -13.11 12.13
N THR A 332 -0.68 -14.09 12.58
CA THR A 332 -0.19 -15.45 12.84
C THR A 332 -0.83 -16.41 11.85
N LEU A 333 -0.01 -17.10 11.07
CA LEU A 333 -0.48 -18.11 10.14
C LEU A 333 -0.85 -19.39 10.91
N VAL A 334 -2.07 -19.88 10.74
CA VAL A 334 -2.52 -21.13 11.34
C VAL A 334 -2.05 -22.31 10.48
N ARG A 335 -1.45 -23.34 11.11
CA ARG A 335 -1.00 -24.57 10.44
C ARG A 335 -1.46 -25.81 11.22
N PRO A 336 -2.18 -26.77 10.60
CA PRO A 336 -2.70 -26.74 9.23
C PRO A 336 -3.78 -25.67 9.04
N SER A 337 -4.18 -25.38 7.79
CA SER A 337 -5.35 -24.54 7.54
C SER A 337 -6.59 -25.16 8.19
N VAL A 338 -7.48 -24.31 8.70
CA VAL A 338 -8.75 -24.70 9.32
C VAL A 338 -9.88 -24.07 8.50
N PRO A 339 -10.89 -24.83 8.05
CA PRO A 339 -12.08 -24.26 7.44
C PRO A 339 -12.76 -23.27 8.39
N ALA A 340 -13.10 -22.08 7.89
CA ALA A 340 -13.76 -21.04 8.69
C ALA A 340 -15.30 -21.12 8.59
N SER A 341 -15.81 -21.57 7.44
CA SER A 341 -17.24 -21.78 7.18
C SER A 341 -17.54 -23.26 6.94
N VAL A 342 -18.65 -23.74 7.51
CA VAL A 342 -19.34 -24.99 7.11
C VAL A 342 -20.79 -24.65 6.82
#